data_AF-V5H3K1-F1
#
_entry.id   AF-V5H3K1-F1
#
_cell.length_a   1.000
_cell.length_b   1.000
_cell.length_c   1.000
_cell.angle_alpha   90.00
_cell.angle_beta   90.00
_cell.angle_gamma   90.00
#
_symmetry.space_group_name_H-M   'P 1'
#
loop_
_entity.id
_entity.type
_entity.pdbx_description
1 polymer ?
#
loop_
_entity_poly.entity_id
_entity_poly.type
_entity_poly.pdbx_seq_one_letter_code
_entity_poly.pdbx_strand_id
1 'polypeptide(L)'
;TSKTGPVVYGNVSTTRNTSTVLCTEWIEASSGAVKTTFTKSKEHTRKSSWNSQLSISTGFEISLSATLPMGLGGSSKYYTGMNLTAGVAGEYTESETLSIKQQIKTPPNTSAKIEWIVVDEVKEIPWTADITIQGWFAVCLDKQINGKYVHFPKITVLQDPDLKKINDITVRFTVKGVFTGVKTIGGKLKVSKYDGEAYGRKSSSVTVKEVPLH
;
A
#
# COMPACT_ATOMS: atom_id res chain seq x y z
N THR A 1 -21.15 21.79 10.86
CA THR A 1 -19.67 21.78 10.76
C THR A 1 -19.15 20.40 11.11
N SER A 2 -17.97 20.03 10.63
CA SER A 2 -17.30 18.78 10.96
C SER A 2 -15.93 19.03 11.57
N LYS A 3 -15.49 18.12 12.42
CA LYS A 3 -14.13 18.05 12.96
C LYS A 3 -13.64 16.62 12.90
N THR A 4 -12.41 16.44 12.45
CA THR A 4 -11.75 15.15 12.41
C THR A 4 -10.74 15.02 13.54
N GLY A 5 -10.72 13.85 14.18
CA GLY A 5 -9.70 13.43 15.12
C GLY A 5 -8.46 12.89 14.40
N PRO A 6 -7.37 12.63 15.16
CA PRO A 6 -6.17 12.03 14.58
C PRO A 6 -6.45 10.60 14.12
N VAL A 7 -5.73 10.16 13.09
CA VAL A 7 -5.68 8.76 12.70
C VAL A 7 -4.85 7.97 13.71
N VAL A 8 -5.45 6.92 14.26
CA VAL A 8 -4.81 6.00 15.21
C VAL A 8 -4.60 4.67 14.50
N TYR A 9 -3.35 4.23 14.42
CA TYR A 9 -3.00 2.92 13.88
C TYR A 9 -3.07 1.85 14.96
N GLY A 10 -3.67 0.71 14.62
CA GLY A 10 -3.64 -0.48 15.44
C GLY A 10 -2.40 -1.33 15.20
N ASN A 11 -2.44 -2.55 15.72
CA ASN A 11 -1.39 -3.55 15.49
C ASN A 11 -1.43 -4.07 14.06
N VAL A 12 -0.27 -4.45 13.51
CA VAL A 12 -0.17 -5.10 12.20
C VAL A 12 -1.07 -6.33 12.18
N SER A 13 -2.04 -6.36 11.25
CA SER A 13 -2.97 -7.48 11.11
C SER A 13 -2.39 -8.58 10.24
N THR A 14 -1.69 -8.19 9.17
CA THR A 14 -1.14 -9.11 8.18
C THR A 14 0.27 -8.67 7.81
N THR A 15 1.18 -9.64 7.69
CA THR A 15 2.49 -9.45 7.04
C THR A 15 2.63 -10.50 5.96
N ARG A 16 3.00 -10.10 4.75
CA ARG A 16 3.35 -11.02 3.67
C ARG A 16 4.52 -10.49 2.86
N ASN A 17 5.28 -11.39 2.26
CA ASN A 17 6.35 -11.02 1.34
C ASN A 17 5.90 -11.25 -0.10
N THR A 18 6.17 -10.28 -0.96
CA THR A 18 5.99 -10.38 -2.41
C THR A 18 7.35 -10.30 -3.09
N SER A 19 7.49 -10.96 -4.23
CA SER A 19 8.76 -10.99 -4.97
C SER A 19 8.52 -10.60 -6.42
N THR A 20 9.30 -9.63 -6.90
CA THR A 20 9.19 -9.08 -8.24
C THR A 20 10.51 -9.24 -8.97
N VAL A 21 10.50 -9.80 -10.18
CA VAL A 21 11.69 -9.89 -11.04
C VAL A 21 11.90 -8.53 -11.70
N LEU A 22 12.92 -7.77 -11.28
CA LEU A 22 13.25 -6.46 -11.88
C LEU A 22 13.98 -6.60 -13.22
N CYS A 23 14.78 -7.65 -13.37
CA CYS A 23 15.59 -7.85 -14.58
C CYS A 23 15.88 -9.34 -14.79
N THR A 24 15.87 -9.75 -16.05
CA THR A 24 16.36 -11.07 -16.49
C THR A 24 17.46 -10.87 -17.53
N GLU A 25 18.54 -11.63 -17.41
CA GLU A 25 19.65 -11.66 -18.38
C GLU A 25 20.13 -13.09 -18.60
N TRP A 26 20.61 -13.36 -19.81
CA TRP A 26 21.20 -14.64 -20.18
C TRP A 26 22.69 -14.48 -20.46
N ILE A 27 23.48 -15.45 -19.98
CA ILE A 27 24.91 -15.55 -20.29
C ILE A 27 25.15 -16.90 -20.93
N GLU A 28 25.70 -16.88 -22.14
CA GLU A 28 26.11 -18.06 -22.88
C GLU A 28 27.61 -18.29 -22.74
N ALA A 29 28.01 -19.51 -22.41
CA ALA A 29 29.40 -19.93 -22.33
C ALA A 29 29.60 -21.15 -23.23
N SER A 30 29.75 -20.92 -24.54
CA SER A 30 29.71 -21.98 -25.56
C SER A 30 31.02 -22.76 -25.76
N SER A 31 32.17 -22.22 -25.32
CA SER A 31 33.47 -22.88 -25.54
C SER A 31 34.41 -22.86 -24.33
N GLY A 32 34.22 -21.90 -23.42
CA GLY A 32 35.07 -21.72 -22.24
C GLY A 32 34.29 -21.13 -21.07
N ALA A 33 34.88 -21.19 -19.87
CA ALA A 33 34.24 -20.65 -18.68
C ALA A 33 34.17 -19.12 -18.78
N VAL A 34 32.99 -18.55 -18.57
CA VAL A 34 32.75 -17.10 -18.60
C VAL A 34 32.61 -16.57 -17.17
N LYS A 35 33.31 -15.49 -16.88
CA LYS A 35 33.18 -14.75 -15.62
C LYS A 35 32.66 -13.36 -15.91
N THR A 36 31.41 -13.10 -15.53
CA THR A 36 30.74 -11.82 -15.80
C THR A 36 30.38 -11.12 -14.51
N THR A 37 30.46 -9.80 -14.50
CA THR A 37 29.96 -8.98 -13.39
C THR A 37 28.58 -8.46 -13.77
N PHE A 38 27.54 -9.05 -13.18
CA PHE A 38 26.17 -8.59 -13.35
C PHE A 38 25.97 -7.30 -12.56
N THR A 39 25.89 -6.18 -13.29
CA THR A 39 25.68 -4.85 -12.72
C THR A 39 24.40 -4.27 -13.32
N LYS A 40 23.42 -3.96 -12.48
CA LYS A 40 22.15 -3.34 -12.90
C LYS A 40 21.75 -2.25 -11.94
N SER A 41 21.05 -1.26 -12.47
CA SER A 41 20.33 -0.25 -11.71
C SER A 41 18.93 -0.12 -12.31
N LYS A 42 17.91 -0.16 -11.47
CA LYS A 42 16.49 -0.13 -11.87
C LYS A 42 15.70 0.67 -10.85
N GLU A 43 14.78 1.49 -11.34
CA GLU A 43 13.74 2.08 -10.51
C GLU A 43 12.77 0.99 -10.05
N HIS A 44 12.46 0.99 -8.75
CA HIS A 44 11.46 0.15 -8.13
C HIS A 44 10.43 1.05 -7.46
N THR A 45 9.20 0.99 -7.96
CA THR A 45 8.11 1.81 -7.47
C THR A 45 7.21 1.00 -6.56
N ARG A 46 7.02 1.49 -5.34
CA ARG A 46 6.14 0.91 -4.33
C ARG A 46 4.90 1.77 -4.19
N LYS A 47 3.77 1.10 -3.95
CA LYS A 47 2.48 1.76 -3.76
C LYS A 47 1.88 1.33 -2.43
N SER A 48 1.64 2.32 -1.57
CA SER A 48 0.89 2.16 -0.33
C SER A 48 -0.50 2.78 -0.49
N SER A 49 -1.49 2.29 0.24
CA SER A 49 -2.87 2.77 0.11
C SER A 49 -3.66 2.72 1.41
N TRP A 50 -4.70 3.54 1.50
CA TRP A 50 -5.67 3.52 2.58
C TRP A 50 -7.03 3.14 2.01
N ASN A 51 -7.70 2.18 2.64
CA ASN A 51 -9.10 1.90 2.39
C ASN A 51 -9.91 2.30 3.63
N SER A 52 -11.12 2.84 3.44
CA SER A 52 -12.11 3.07 4.48
C SER A 52 -13.22 2.02 4.40
N GLN A 53 -13.52 1.36 5.50
CA GLN A 53 -14.62 0.37 5.57
C GLN A 53 -15.99 1.03 5.69
N LEU A 54 -16.04 2.30 6.09
CA LEU A 54 -17.26 3.08 6.20
C LEU A 54 -17.19 4.25 5.21
N SER A 55 -18.07 4.26 4.23
CA SER A 55 -18.32 5.41 3.36
C SER A 55 -19.31 6.34 4.05
N ILE A 56 -18.96 7.62 4.20
CA ILE A 56 -19.86 8.63 4.75
C ILE A 56 -20.50 9.36 3.58
N SER A 57 -21.83 9.40 3.49
CA SER A 57 -22.49 10.28 2.54
C SER A 57 -22.96 11.55 3.25
N THR A 58 -22.36 12.68 2.90
CA THR A 58 -22.68 14.00 3.44
C THR A 58 -22.74 15.02 2.31
N GLY A 59 -23.55 16.07 2.47
CA GLY A 59 -23.57 17.22 1.53
C GLY A 59 -22.32 18.13 1.59
N PHE A 60 -21.29 17.71 2.33
CA PHE A 60 -20.01 18.40 2.46
C PHE A 60 -18.88 17.37 2.52
N GLU A 61 -17.67 17.79 2.16
CA GLU A 61 -16.48 16.92 2.14
C GLU A 61 -15.90 16.72 3.54
N ILE A 62 -15.48 15.49 3.83
CA ILE A 62 -14.73 15.14 5.04
C ILE A 62 -13.40 14.51 4.63
N SER A 63 -12.31 15.19 5.02
CA SER A 63 -10.95 14.76 4.71
C SER A 63 -10.15 14.47 5.97
N LEU A 64 -9.36 13.40 5.94
CA LEU A 64 -8.40 13.06 6.97
C LEU A 64 -6.98 13.16 6.42
N SER A 65 -6.04 13.52 7.30
CA SER A 65 -4.61 13.46 7.03
C SER A 65 -3.90 12.61 8.08
N ALA A 66 -3.00 11.75 7.62
CA ALA A 66 -2.33 10.77 8.46
C ALA A 66 -0.84 10.68 8.14
N THR A 67 -0.01 10.55 9.18
CA THR A 67 1.42 10.22 9.00
C THR A 67 1.55 8.79 8.52
N LEU A 68 2.50 8.54 7.62
CA LEU A 68 2.82 7.20 7.15
C LEU A 68 3.46 6.36 8.27
N PRO A 69 2.98 5.13 8.54
CA PRO A 69 3.62 4.25 9.51
C PRO A 69 4.82 3.52 8.87
N MET A 70 5.55 2.73 9.69
CA MET A 70 6.63 1.82 9.25
C MET A 70 7.93 2.47 8.75
N GLY A 71 8.14 3.76 9.02
CA GLY A 71 9.28 4.50 8.47
C GLY A 71 9.22 4.65 6.95
N LEU A 72 8.02 4.48 6.37
CA LEU A 72 7.71 4.92 5.02
C LEU A 72 7.61 6.45 5.08
N GLY A 73 8.45 7.14 4.32
CA GLY A 73 8.72 8.57 4.54
C GLY A 73 9.97 8.78 5.38
N GLY A 74 10.93 9.51 4.80
CA GLY A 74 12.18 9.93 5.46
C GLY A 74 11.97 10.75 6.74
N SER A 75 13.02 11.43 7.21
CA SER A 75 13.01 12.18 8.49
C SER A 75 11.92 13.24 8.61
N SER A 76 11.27 13.65 7.51
CA SER A 76 10.07 14.48 7.51
C SER A 76 8.80 13.65 7.68
N LYS A 77 7.88 14.11 8.54
CA LYS A 77 6.54 13.53 8.67
C LYS A 77 5.75 13.76 7.38
N TYR A 78 5.76 12.79 6.47
CA TYR A 78 4.91 12.83 5.28
C TYR A 78 3.48 12.50 5.69
N TYR A 79 2.54 13.34 5.24
CA TYR A 79 1.11 13.13 5.42
C TYR A 79 0.48 12.77 4.07
N THR A 80 -0.41 11.79 4.09
CA THR A 80 -1.32 11.55 2.98
C THR A 80 -2.70 12.12 3.32
N GLY A 81 -3.50 12.43 2.30
CA GLY A 81 -4.91 12.80 2.44
C GLY A 81 -5.84 11.67 2.02
N MET A 82 -6.98 11.53 2.69
CA MET A 82 -8.08 10.65 2.27
C MET A 82 -9.40 11.41 2.30
N ASN A 83 -10.22 11.26 1.25
CA ASN A 83 -11.56 11.84 1.17
C ASN A 83 -12.59 10.75 1.43
N LEU A 84 -13.22 10.81 2.59
CA LEU A 84 -14.16 9.79 3.05
C LEU A 84 -15.54 9.93 2.39
N THR A 85 -15.90 11.13 1.95
CA THR A 85 -17.20 11.39 1.33
C THR A 85 -17.28 10.84 -0.09
N ALA A 86 -16.18 10.93 -0.82
CA ALA A 86 -16.06 10.37 -2.17
C ALA A 86 -15.78 8.85 -2.15
N GLY A 87 -15.58 8.25 -0.98
CA GLY A 87 -15.12 6.87 -0.85
C GLY A 87 -13.75 6.64 -1.48
N VAL A 88 -12.97 7.72 -1.68
CA VAL A 88 -11.69 7.65 -2.37
C VAL A 88 -10.63 7.20 -1.39
N ALA A 89 -10.15 5.98 -1.63
CA ALA A 89 -8.95 5.44 -1.04
C ALA A 89 -7.75 6.36 -1.31
N GLY A 90 -7.04 6.77 -0.26
CA GLY A 90 -5.77 7.49 -0.44
C GLY A 90 -4.72 6.55 -1.03
N GLU A 91 -3.80 7.09 -1.84
CA GLU A 91 -2.66 6.33 -2.37
C GLU A 91 -1.37 7.15 -2.20
N TYR A 92 -0.28 6.45 -1.90
CA TYR A 92 1.05 7.03 -1.79
C TYR A 92 2.02 6.17 -2.57
N THR A 93 2.72 6.79 -3.51
CA THR A 93 3.71 6.13 -4.37
C THR A 93 5.09 6.63 -4.00
N GLU A 94 6.03 5.70 -3.84
CA GLU A 94 7.43 6.00 -3.58
C GLU A 94 8.28 5.19 -4.56
N SER A 95 9.14 5.88 -5.29
CA SER A 95 10.15 5.25 -6.15
C SER A 95 11.50 5.31 -5.48
N GLU A 96 12.24 4.21 -5.54
CA GLU A 96 13.65 4.14 -5.18
C GLU A 96 14.44 3.56 -6.36
N THR A 97 15.67 4.03 -6.56
CA THR A 97 16.59 3.39 -7.50
C THR A 97 17.36 2.33 -6.76
N LEU A 98 17.19 1.07 -7.16
CA LEU A 98 17.93 -0.06 -6.62
C LEU A 98 19.07 -0.41 -7.56
N SER A 99 20.20 -0.79 -6.99
CA SER A 99 21.38 -1.22 -7.74
C SER A 99 21.95 -2.52 -7.17
N ILE A 100 22.50 -3.34 -8.07
CA ILE A 100 23.14 -4.60 -7.75
C ILE A 100 24.46 -4.72 -8.51
N LYS A 101 25.46 -5.31 -7.86
CA LYS A 101 26.72 -5.73 -8.48
C LYS A 101 27.12 -7.09 -7.94
N GLN A 102 27.05 -8.13 -8.79
CA GLN A 102 27.38 -9.49 -8.39
C GLN A 102 28.21 -10.20 -9.47
N GLN A 103 29.28 -10.86 -9.06
CA GLN A 103 30.08 -11.68 -9.97
C GLN A 103 29.48 -13.07 -10.14
N ILE A 104 29.41 -13.53 -11.38
CA ILE A 104 28.79 -14.80 -11.79
C ILE A 104 29.80 -15.58 -12.64
N LYS A 105 29.89 -16.88 -12.38
CA LYS A 105 30.73 -17.82 -13.11
C LYS A 105 29.83 -18.82 -13.83
N THR A 106 29.94 -18.86 -15.15
CA THR A 106 29.22 -19.81 -16.02
C THR A 106 30.24 -20.80 -16.59
N PRO A 107 30.11 -22.11 -16.31
CA PRO A 107 31.00 -23.13 -16.87
C PRO A 107 30.93 -23.19 -18.41
N PRO A 108 31.94 -23.79 -19.09
CA PRO A 108 31.87 -24.06 -20.52
C PRO A 108 30.66 -24.95 -20.86
N ASN A 109 30.18 -24.82 -22.10
CA ASN A 109 29.04 -25.54 -22.68
C ASN A 109 27.74 -25.39 -21.87
N THR A 110 27.56 -24.26 -21.17
CA THR A 110 26.34 -23.98 -20.40
C THR A 110 25.83 -22.56 -20.61
N SER A 111 24.54 -22.39 -20.38
CA SER A 111 23.85 -21.10 -20.35
C SER A 111 23.41 -20.79 -18.92
N ALA A 112 23.47 -19.52 -18.50
CA ALA A 112 22.96 -19.08 -17.21
C ALA A 112 21.88 -18.02 -17.39
N LYS A 113 20.67 -18.30 -16.89
CA LYS A 113 19.59 -17.32 -16.71
C LYS A 113 19.73 -16.67 -15.34
N ILE A 114 19.88 -15.36 -15.32
CA ILE A 114 20.01 -14.55 -14.12
C ILE A 114 18.72 -13.76 -13.94
N GLU A 115 18.06 -13.94 -12.80
CA GLU A 115 16.87 -13.20 -12.41
C GLU A 115 17.20 -12.39 -11.16
N TRP A 116 17.19 -11.06 -11.29
CA TRP A 116 17.28 -10.17 -10.14
C TRP A 116 15.88 -9.91 -9.59
N ILE A 117 15.67 -10.35 -8.36
CA ILE A 117 14.39 -10.35 -7.67
C ILE A 117 14.49 -9.38 -6.50
N VAL A 118 13.49 -8.52 -6.34
CA VAL A 118 13.32 -7.70 -5.15
C VAL A 118 12.21 -8.31 -4.31
N VAL A 119 12.42 -8.31 -3.00
CA VAL A 119 11.47 -8.79 -2.00
C VAL A 119 10.92 -7.60 -1.25
N ASP A 120 9.62 -7.40 -1.40
CA ASP A 120 8.86 -6.41 -0.66
C ASP A 120 8.09 -7.07 0.47
N GLU A 121 8.08 -6.44 1.63
CA GLU A 121 7.19 -6.73 2.73
C GLU A 121 5.94 -5.86 2.59
N VAL A 122 4.78 -6.51 2.54
CA VAL A 122 3.47 -5.87 2.54
C VAL A 122 2.85 -6.07 3.91
N LYS A 123 2.47 -4.96 4.55
CA LYS A 123 1.83 -4.95 5.85
C LYS A 123 0.48 -4.27 5.78
N GLU A 124 -0.51 -4.91 6.40
CA GLU A 124 -1.84 -4.35 6.59
C GLU A 124 -1.95 -3.88 8.04
N ILE A 125 -2.33 -2.63 8.23
CA ILE A 125 -2.46 -1.99 9.53
C ILE A 125 -3.86 -1.38 9.62
N PRO A 126 -4.73 -1.88 10.52
CA PRO A 126 -6.02 -1.26 10.75
C PRO A 126 -5.81 0.14 11.32
N TRP A 127 -6.66 1.07 10.92
CA TRP A 127 -6.65 2.43 11.45
C TRP A 127 -8.06 2.87 11.81
N THR A 128 -8.14 3.82 12.75
CA THR A 128 -9.40 4.45 13.16
C THR A 128 -9.25 5.96 13.26
N ALA A 129 -10.33 6.70 13.00
CA ALA A 129 -10.40 8.12 13.30
C ALA A 129 -11.80 8.50 13.76
N ASP A 130 -11.88 9.34 14.79
CA ASP A 130 -13.15 9.89 15.26
C ASP A 130 -13.55 11.10 14.41
N ILE A 131 -14.80 11.15 13.99
CA ILE A 131 -15.37 12.28 13.25
C ILE A 131 -16.53 12.82 14.05
N THR A 132 -16.51 14.13 14.27
CA THR A 132 -17.56 14.85 14.99
C THR A 132 -18.31 15.73 14.01
N ILE A 133 -19.64 15.59 13.97
CA ILE A 133 -20.53 16.44 13.18
C ILE A 133 -21.45 17.20 14.12
N GLN A 134 -21.51 18.51 13.94
CA GLN A 134 -22.36 19.41 14.70
C GLN A 134 -23.32 20.15 13.78
N GLY A 135 -24.60 20.16 14.14
CA GLY A 135 -25.59 21.07 13.56
C GLY A 135 -26.95 20.43 13.27
N TRP A 136 -27.54 20.88 12.17
CA TRP A 136 -28.88 20.55 11.71
C TRP A 136 -28.82 20.10 10.26
N PHE A 137 -29.82 19.34 9.82
CA PHE A 137 -29.99 18.96 8.42
C PHE A 137 -31.39 19.34 7.96
N ALA A 138 -31.55 19.65 6.67
CA ALA A 138 -32.85 19.97 6.11
C ALA A 138 -33.56 18.69 5.66
N VAL A 139 -34.84 18.56 6.01
CA VAL A 139 -35.73 17.54 5.45
C VAL A 139 -36.95 18.22 4.85
N CYS A 140 -37.31 17.83 3.64
CA CYS A 140 -38.58 18.17 3.02
C CYS A 140 -39.48 16.95 3.12
N LEU A 141 -40.67 17.11 3.70
CA LEU A 141 -41.65 16.05 3.88
C LEU A 141 -42.80 16.25 2.89
N ASP A 142 -43.38 15.17 2.40
CA ASP A 142 -44.53 15.26 1.48
C ASP A 142 -45.82 15.73 2.17
N LYS A 143 -45.88 15.59 3.51
CA LYS A 143 -47.00 16.05 4.34
C LYS A 143 -46.52 17.12 5.30
N GLN A 144 -47.33 18.17 5.46
CA GLN A 144 -47.01 19.23 6.39
C GLN A 144 -47.03 18.73 7.84
N ILE A 145 -46.03 19.13 8.60
CA ILE A 145 -46.04 19.07 10.07
C ILE A 145 -46.05 20.51 10.56
N ASN A 146 -47.03 20.88 11.39
CA ASN A 146 -47.20 22.24 11.90
C ASN A 146 -47.21 23.32 10.80
N GLY A 147 -47.88 23.04 9.67
CA GLY A 147 -48.04 23.98 8.56
C GLY A 147 -46.77 24.20 7.70
N LYS A 148 -45.72 23.39 7.87
CA LYS A 148 -44.46 23.50 7.12
C LYS A 148 -44.11 22.17 6.45
N TYR A 149 -43.55 22.24 5.25
CA TYR A 149 -42.99 21.08 4.53
C TYR A 149 -41.51 20.87 4.86
N VAL A 150 -40.77 21.96 5.13
CA VAL A 150 -39.33 21.93 5.38
C VAL A 150 -39.05 22.06 6.87
N HIS A 151 -38.22 21.16 7.39
CA HIS A 151 -37.80 21.13 8.78
C HIS A 151 -36.29 21.05 8.90
N PHE A 152 -35.77 21.57 10.00
CA PHE A 152 -34.35 21.55 10.35
C PHE A 152 -34.14 20.81 11.67
N PRO A 153 -34.30 19.48 11.72
CA PRO A 153 -33.96 18.69 12.88
C PRO A 153 -32.47 18.80 13.25
N LYS A 154 -32.17 18.64 14.55
CA LYS A 154 -30.80 18.51 15.05
C LYS A 154 -30.22 17.18 14.54
N ILE A 155 -28.93 17.12 14.26
CA ILE A 155 -28.25 15.88 13.84
C ILE A 155 -28.42 14.74 14.86
N THR A 156 -28.64 15.08 16.14
CA THR A 156 -28.84 14.13 17.25
C THR A 156 -30.17 13.41 17.25
N VAL A 157 -31.11 13.77 16.36
CA VAL A 157 -32.34 12.99 16.17
C VAL A 157 -32.11 11.75 15.31
N LEU A 158 -30.98 11.66 14.60
CA LEU A 158 -30.61 10.47 13.84
C LEU A 158 -30.33 9.33 14.82
N GLN A 159 -31.10 8.25 14.71
CA GLN A 159 -30.96 7.04 15.51
C GLN A 159 -30.19 6.00 14.69
N ASP A 160 -28.87 6.15 14.66
CA ASP A 160 -27.96 5.21 14.02
C ASP A 160 -27.02 4.61 15.10
N PRO A 161 -26.84 3.27 15.15
CA PRO A 161 -25.97 2.62 16.14
C PRO A 161 -24.51 3.10 16.15
N ASP A 162 -24.01 3.57 15.01
CA ASP A 162 -22.63 4.05 14.87
C ASP A 162 -22.49 5.53 15.29
N LEU A 163 -23.61 6.25 15.40
CA LEU A 163 -23.64 7.65 15.86
C LEU A 163 -23.78 7.74 17.39
N LYS A 164 -22.73 8.21 18.05
CA LYS A 164 -22.71 8.51 19.48
C LYS A 164 -23.05 9.98 19.72
N LYS A 165 -24.15 10.24 20.42
CA LYS A 165 -24.50 11.59 20.87
C LYS A 165 -23.47 12.10 21.87
N ILE A 166 -22.87 13.26 21.59
CA ILE A 166 -21.90 13.93 22.48
C ILE A 166 -22.58 15.04 23.29
N ASN A 167 -23.46 15.81 22.64
CA ASN A 167 -24.30 16.81 23.29
C ASN A 167 -25.60 16.97 22.50
N ASP A 168 -26.39 18.02 22.76
CA ASP A 168 -27.71 18.22 22.15
C ASP A 168 -27.69 18.43 20.62
N ILE A 169 -26.58 18.90 20.04
CA ILE A 169 -26.46 19.19 18.60
C ILE A 169 -25.26 18.52 17.92
N THR A 170 -24.59 17.61 18.61
CA THR A 170 -23.33 17.01 18.16
C THR A 170 -23.36 15.50 18.28
N VAL A 171 -22.98 14.83 17.20
CA VAL A 171 -22.75 13.38 17.15
C VAL A 171 -21.30 13.11 16.79
N ARG A 172 -20.80 11.96 17.24
CA ARG A 172 -19.50 11.43 16.89
C ARG A 172 -19.67 10.01 16.38
N PHE A 173 -18.92 9.66 15.36
CA PHE A 173 -18.77 8.29 14.91
C PHE A 173 -17.30 8.02 14.61
N THR A 174 -16.94 6.74 14.60
CA THR A 174 -15.57 6.31 14.37
C THR A 174 -15.51 5.65 13.00
N VAL A 175 -14.74 6.25 12.08
CA VAL A 175 -14.38 5.56 10.85
C VAL A 175 -13.23 4.62 11.11
N LYS A 176 -13.22 3.53 10.37
CA LYS A 176 -12.16 2.54 10.40
C LYS A 176 -11.78 2.14 8.99
N GLY A 177 -10.57 1.65 8.85
CA GLY A 177 -10.03 1.26 7.58
C GLY A 177 -8.76 0.43 7.73
N VAL A 178 -8.13 0.15 6.59
CA VAL A 178 -6.85 -0.56 6.54
C VAL A 178 -5.88 0.27 5.72
N PHE A 179 -4.69 0.46 6.27
CA PHE A 179 -3.53 0.96 5.56
C PHE A 179 -2.73 -0.25 5.07
N THR A 180 -2.48 -0.31 3.76
CA THR A 180 -1.57 -1.29 3.16
C THR A 180 -0.30 -0.56 2.81
N GLY A 181 0.78 -0.85 3.55
CA GLY A 181 2.10 -0.29 3.27
C GLY A 181 3.04 -1.33 2.68
N VAL A 182 3.91 -0.88 1.78
CA VAL A 182 4.87 -1.72 1.07
C VAL A 182 6.28 -1.20 1.31
N LYS A 183 7.17 -2.07 1.79
CA LYS A 183 8.56 -1.74 2.07
C LYS A 183 9.50 -2.77 1.45
N THR A 184 10.55 -2.32 0.78
CA THR A 184 11.60 -3.23 0.30
C THR A 184 12.40 -3.75 1.48
N ILE A 185 12.54 -5.07 1.59
CA ILE A 185 13.28 -5.73 2.69
C ILE A 185 14.52 -6.49 2.24
N GLY A 186 14.69 -6.72 0.93
CA GLY A 186 15.90 -7.34 0.42
C GLY A 186 15.89 -7.66 -1.06
N GLY A 187 17.05 -8.04 -1.57
CA GLY A 187 17.26 -8.51 -2.93
C GLY A 187 17.63 -9.98 -2.97
N LYS A 188 17.24 -10.67 -4.03
CA LYS A 188 17.66 -12.03 -4.35
C LYS A 188 18.18 -12.08 -5.79
N LEU A 189 19.22 -12.85 -6.00
CA LEU A 189 19.70 -13.21 -7.32
C LEU A 189 19.49 -14.70 -7.52
N LYS A 190 18.66 -15.06 -8.48
CA LYS A 190 18.43 -16.45 -8.88
C LYS A 190 19.20 -16.71 -10.17
N VAL A 191 20.09 -17.69 -10.13
CA VAL A 191 20.88 -18.14 -11.28
C VAL A 191 20.47 -19.56 -11.61
N SER A 192 19.86 -19.75 -12.78
CA SER A 192 19.46 -21.06 -13.29
C SER A 192 20.40 -21.43 -14.44
N LYS A 193 21.07 -22.58 -14.35
CA LYS A 193 21.98 -23.08 -15.38
C LYS A 193 21.29 -24.09 -16.28
N TYR A 194 21.68 -24.13 -17.54
CA TYR A 194 21.17 -25.02 -18.57
C TYR A 194 22.36 -25.61 -19.33
N ASP A 195 22.29 -26.89 -19.63
CA ASP A 195 23.36 -27.58 -20.35
C ASP A 195 23.13 -27.42 -21.85
N GLY A 196 24.17 -27.04 -22.60
CA GLY A 196 24.05 -26.70 -24.02
C GLY A 196 23.65 -27.87 -24.93
N GLU A 197 23.86 -29.12 -24.50
CA GLU A 197 23.53 -30.34 -25.25
C GLU A 197 22.13 -30.88 -24.94
N ALA A 198 21.48 -30.38 -23.88
CA ALA A 198 20.15 -30.84 -23.49
C ALA A 198 19.07 -29.98 -24.17
N TYR A 199 18.41 -30.52 -25.19
CA TYR A 199 17.22 -29.94 -25.84
C TYR A 199 16.00 -29.74 -24.89
N GLY A 200 16.16 -30.04 -23.59
CA GLY A 200 15.12 -29.84 -22.57
C GLY A 200 15.18 -28.44 -21.97
N ARG A 201 14.04 -27.73 -21.92
CA ARG A 201 13.86 -26.44 -21.22
C ARG A 201 14.03 -26.52 -19.69
N LYS A 202 14.59 -27.60 -19.15
CA LYS A 202 14.74 -27.86 -17.71
C LYS A 202 16.14 -27.44 -17.28
N SER A 203 16.22 -26.59 -16.26
CA SER A 203 17.52 -26.18 -15.69
C SER A 203 18.24 -27.37 -15.09
N SER A 204 19.55 -27.48 -15.33
CA SER A 204 20.43 -28.47 -14.71
C SER A 204 20.73 -28.15 -13.25
N SER A 205 20.78 -26.86 -12.90
CA SER A 205 20.87 -26.41 -11.51
C SER A 205 20.25 -25.03 -11.29
N VAL A 206 19.79 -24.75 -10.07
CA VAL A 206 19.29 -23.45 -9.66
C VAL A 206 19.95 -23.06 -8.35
N THR A 207 20.48 -21.85 -8.28
CA THR A 207 21.00 -21.25 -7.06
C THR A 207 20.31 -19.93 -6.79
N VAL A 208 19.85 -19.72 -5.57
CA VAL A 208 19.27 -18.47 -5.11
C VAL A 208 20.14 -17.92 -4.01
N LYS A 209 20.57 -16.66 -4.13
CA LYS A 209 21.40 -15.99 -3.14
C LYS A 209 20.79 -14.65 -2.77
N GLU A 210 20.80 -14.32 -1.49
CA GLU A 210 20.49 -12.97 -1.03
C GLU A 210 21.61 -12.01 -1.46
N VAL A 211 21.20 -10.82 -1.90
CA VAL A 211 22.10 -9.79 -2.40
C VAL A 211 21.76 -8.45 -1.76
N PRO A 212 22.76 -7.66 -1.35
CA PRO A 212 22.52 -6.31 -0.87
C PRO A 212 21.91 -5.47 -2.00
N LEU A 213 20.94 -4.66 -1.63
CA LEU A 213 20.40 -3.61 -2.48
C LEU A 213 21.08 -2.30 -2.09
N HIS A 214 21.55 -1.55 -3.08
CA HIS A 214 22.21 -0.25 -2.91
C HIS A 214 21.45 0.85 -3.64
#